data_AF-A0A9E3R7J1-F1
#
_entry.id   AF-A0A9E3R7J1-F1
#
_cell.length_a   1.000
_cell.length_b   1.000
_cell.length_c   1.000
_cell.angle_alpha   90.00
_cell.angle_beta   90.00
_cell.angle_gamma   90.00
#
_symmetry.space_group_name_H-M   'P 1'
#
loop_
_entity.id
_entity.type
_entity.pdbx_description
1 polymer ?
#
loop_
_entity_poly.entity_id
_entity_poly.type
_entity_poly.pdbx_seq_one_letter_code
_entity_poly.pdbx_strand_id
1 'polypeptide(L)'
;MPNLAANHPQVVHFAIALLLLGTAFRVISLTGRLAFTRHAAAVLLLLGTVSAAVSVKSGLDAHGPAERIPGARSVVQEHEEYGITTRNIFFAVAVLEIIALGLGASAGASKHAKWAYVASAVIGLYGSSVLYEAAEHGGELVYEYAGGPGLRTGKPEDVERLLLAGLYHQSMADRKAKKHEDAARLIEEMARRFPADTTIALMRVESLLLDKQDAAGAVAAARATAVDDKSPRWASRKAGLLADAFVALGQPDSARAALQPVVQAFPQNTRLKAKLDSIH
;
A
#
# COMPACT_ATOMS: atom_id res chain seq x y z
N MET A 1 -22.90 -6.77 -19.05
CA MET A 1 -21.44 -6.94 -19.25
C MET A 1 -20.84 -7.55 -17.99
N PRO A 2 -19.72 -8.28 -18.04
CA PRO A 2 -19.08 -8.82 -16.84
C PRO A 2 -18.55 -7.71 -15.93
N ASN A 3 -18.62 -7.91 -14.62
CA ASN A 3 -18.04 -7.04 -13.59
C ASN A 3 -16.50 -7.14 -13.62
N LEU A 4 -15.81 -6.01 -13.67
CA LEU A 4 -14.35 -5.93 -13.75
C LEU A 4 -13.69 -5.28 -12.52
N ALA A 5 -14.44 -4.99 -11.45
CA ALA A 5 -13.99 -4.22 -10.28
C ALA A 5 -12.70 -4.77 -9.67
N ALA A 6 -12.62 -6.09 -9.45
CA ALA A 6 -11.45 -6.74 -8.83
C ALA A 6 -10.14 -6.61 -9.63
N ASN A 7 -10.24 -6.28 -10.92
CA ASN A 7 -9.11 -6.13 -11.82
C ASN A 7 -8.74 -4.65 -12.06
N HIS A 8 -9.48 -3.70 -11.48
CA HIS A 8 -9.22 -2.28 -11.67
C HIS A 8 -7.76 -1.91 -11.35
N PRO A 9 -7.20 -2.29 -10.18
CA PRO A 9 -5.80 -2.00 -9.87
C PRO A 9 -4.81 -2.58 -10.88
N GLN A 10 -5.07 -3.74 -11.49
CA GLN A 10 -4.17 -4.36 -12.45
C GLN A 10 -4.23 -3.65 -13.81
N VAL A 11 -5.43 -3.29 -14.28
CA VAL A 11 -5.61 -2.68 -15.60
C VAL A 11 -5.06 -1.24 -15.64
N VAL A 12 -5.18 -0.47 -14.55
CA VAL A 12 -4.67 0.90 -14.49
C VAL A 12 -3.16 1.01 -14.72
N HIS A 13 -2.37 0.00 -14.32
CA HIS A 13 -0.92 0.00 -14.57
C HIS A 13 -0.59 0.02 -16.06
N PHE A 14 -1.38 -0.68 -16.89
CA PHE A 14 -1.20 -0.65 -18.34
C PHE A 14 -1.55 0.71 -18.92
N ALA A 15 -2.65 1.33 -18.46
CA ALA A 15 -3.00 2.69 -18.87
C ALA A 15 -1.88 3.67 -18.52
N ILE A 16 -1.40 3.65 -17.26
CA ILE A 16 -0.32 4.53 -16.80
C ILE A 16 0.95 4.34 -17.63
N ALA A 17 1.46 3.10 -17.72
CA ALA A 17 2.73 2.83 -18.38
C ALA A 17 2.68 3.13 -19.88
N LEU A 18 1.63 2.69 -20.59
CA LEU A 18 1.53 2.83 -22.04
C LEU A 18 1.29 4.30 -22.46
N LEU A 19 0.46 5.04 -21.72
CA LEU A 19 0.17 6.43 -22.07
C LEU A 19 1.34 7.36 -21.78
N LEU A 20 2.02 7.19 -20.64
CA LEU A 20 3.21 7.99 -20.30
C LEU A 20 4.37 7.68 -21.27
N LEU A 21 4.65 6.39 -21.52
CA LEU A 21 5.73 5.99 -22.43
C LEU A 21 5.39 6.38 -23.88
N GLY A 22 4.14 6.19 -24.30
CA GLY A 22 3.65 6.60 -25.62
C GLY A 22 3.77 8.10 -25.84
N THR A 23 3.42 8.91 -24.84
CA THR A 23 3.59 10.38 -24.88
C THR A 23 5.07 10.77 -24.94
N ALA A 24 5.92 10.15 -24.11
CA ALA A 24 7.37 10.40 -24.14
C ALA A 24 7.97 10.05 -25.51
N PHE A 25 7.62 8.89 -26.07
CA PHE A 25 8.08 8.49 -27.41
C PHE A 25 7.53 9.41 -28.50
N ARG A 26 6.30 9.92 -28.35
CA ARG A 26 5.75 10.90 -29.28
C ARG A 26 6.59 12.17 -29.28
N VAL A 27 6.93 12.72 -28.12
CA VAL A 27 7.82 13.88 -27.99
C VAL A 27 9.19 13.60 -28.61
N ILE A 28 9.81 12.45 -28.29
CA ILE A 28 11.12 12.05 -28.85
C ILE A 28 11.05 11.91 -30.39
N SER A 29 9.94 11.41 -30.92
CA SER A 29 9.76 11.23 -32.38
C SER A 29 9.82 12.54 -33.16
N LEU A 30 9.49 13.67 -32.53
CA LEU A 30 9.56 14.99 -33.14
C LEU A 30 11.01 15.49 -33.33
N THR A 31 11.98 14.91 -32.59
CA THR A 31 13.41 15.22 -32.77
C THR A 31 13.98 14.61 -34.05
N GLY A 32 13.32 13.60 -34.62
CA GLY A 32 13.79 12.86 -35.80
C GLY A 32 15.00 11.96 -35.55
N ARG A 33 15.57 11.93 -34.34
CA ARG A 33 16.82 11.19 -34.04
C ARG A 33 16.63 9.68 -33.97
N LEU A 34 15.44 9.20 -33.62
CA LEU A 34 15.13 7.78 -33.42
C LEU A 34 13.91 7.37 -34.24
N ALA A 35 14.12 6.82 -35.43
CA ALA A 35 13.04 6.54 -36.40
C ALA A 35 11.95 5.58 -35.85
N PHE A 36 12.31 4.64 -34.98
CA PHE A 36 11.36 3.67 -34.41
C PHE A 36 10.33 4.32 -33.46
N THR A 37 10.68 5.44 -32.83
CA THR A 37 9.85 6.09 -31.79
C THR A 37 8.51 6.58 -32.32
N ARG A 38 8.41 6.89 -33.62
CA ARG A 38 7.14 7.29 -34.25
C ARG A 38 6.11 6.16 -34.21
N HIS A 39 6.48 4.98 -34.68
CA HIS A 39 5.56 3.84 -34.74
C HIS A 39 5.30 3.29 -33.33
N ALA A 40 6.34 3.24 -32.49
CA ALA A 40 6.21 2.83 -31.11
C ALA A 40 5.26 3.76 -30.32
N ALA A 41 5.37 5.08 -30.48
CA ALA A 41 4.45 6.04 -29.86
C ALA A 41 3.00 5.79 -30.26
N ALA A 42 2.72 5.60 -31.56
CA ALA A 42 1.36 5.34 -32.02
C ALA A 42 0.78 4.05 -31.42
N VAL A 43 1.53 2.95 -31.43
CA VAL A 43 1.08 1.66 -30.85
C VAL A 43 0.83 1.81 -29.35
N LEU A 44 1.76 2.42 -28.61
CA LEU A 44 1.64 2.63 -27.17
C LEU A 44 0.45 3.52 -26.81
N LEU A 45 0.24 4.62 -27.54
CA LEU A 45 -0.88 5.54 -27.29
C LEU A 45 -2.23 4.88 -27.61
N LEU A 46 -2.32 4.10 -28.69
CA LEU A 46 -3.55 3.37 -29.03
C LEU A 46 -3.88 2.28 -27.99
N LEU A 47 -2.90 1.44 -27.65
CA LEU A 47 -3.10 0.40 -26.63
C LEU A 47 -3.37 1.01 -25.25
N GLY A 48 -2.66 2.07 -24.88
CA GLY A 48 -2.88 2.79 -23.62
C GLY A 48 -4.25 3.44 -23.55
N THR A 49 -4.78 3.96 -24.67
CA THR A 49 -6.15 4.51 -24.74
C THR A 49 -7.20 3.42 -24.53
N VAL A 50 -7.00 2.24 -25.15
CA VAL A 50 -7.86 1.07 -24.90
C VAL A 50 -7.79 0.66 -23.43
N SER A 51 -6.59 0.57 -22.84
CA SER A 51 -6.41 0.30 -21.42
C SER A 51 -7.13 1.32 -20.54
N ALA A 52 -7.03 2.63 -20.83
CA ALA A 52 -7.74 3.67 -20.09
C ALA A 52 -9.27 3.53 -20.16
N ALA A 53 -9.81 3.15 -21.32
CA ALA A 53 -11.24 2.88 -21.45
C ALA A 53 -11.68 1.68 -20.59
N VAL A 54 -10.87 0.62 -20.54
CA VAL A 54 -11.12 -0.54 -19.67
C VAL A 54 -10.95 -0.16 -18.19
N SER A 55 -9.98 0.69 -17.84
CA SER A 55 -9.76 1.20 -16.49
C SER A 55 -10.95 2.01 -15.97
N VAL A 56 -11.50 2.93 -16.77
CA VAL A 56 -12.70 3.69 -16.38
C VAL A 56 -13.88 2.75 -16.15
N LYS A 57 -14.08 1.78 -17.04
CA LYS A 57 -15.16 0.81 -16.87
C LYS A 57 -15.00 -0.02 -15.60
N SER A 58 -13.81 -0.57 -15.33
CA SER A 58 -13.56 -1.35 -14.12
C SER A 58 -13.63 -0.49 -12.84
N GLY A 59 -13.31 0.80 -12.93
CA GLY A 59 -13.44 1.76 -11.83
C GLY A 59 -14.91 2.06 -11.49
N LEU A 60 -15.76 2.26 -12.49
CA LEU A 60 -17.21 2.42 -12.30
C LEU A 60 -17.85 1.20 -11.64
N ASP A 61 -17.40 -0.02 -12.00
CA ASP A 61 -17.84 -1.25 -11.33
C ASP A 61 -17.39 -1.31 -9.84
N ALA A 62 -16.30 -0.64 -9.49
CA ALA A 62 -15.75 -0.56 -8.14
C ALA A 62 -16.26 0.64 -7.30
N HIS A 63 -16.91 1.63 -7.94
CA HIS A 63 -17.30 2.90 -7.34
C HIS A 63 -18.19 2.74 -6.10
N GLY A 64 -19.33 2.05 -6.24
CA GLY A 64 -20.36 2.02 -5.19
C GLY A 64 -19.90 1.47 -3.84
N PRO A 65 -19.13 0.37 -3.78
CA PRO A 65 -18.50 -0.07 -2.53
C PRO A 65 -17.50 0.93 -1.95
N ALA A 66 -16.65 1.53 -2.78
CA ALA A 66 -15.62 2.48 -2.32
C ALA A 66 -16.22 3.80 -1.79
N GLU A 67 -17.22 4.36 -2.48
CA GLU A 67 -17.87 5.63 -2.11
C GLU A 67 -18.58 5.54 -0.75
N ARG A 68 -19.02 4.34 -0.35
CA ARG A 68 -19.70 4.11 0.93
C ARG A 68 -18.76 4.07 2.13
N ILE A 69 -17.44 4.08 1.93
CA ILE A 69 -16.47 4.17 3.02
C ILE A 69 -16.58 5.57 3.64
N PRO A 70 -16.81 5.68 4.96
CA PRO A 70 -16.93 6.98 5.62
C PRO A 70 -15.71 7.87 5.35
N GLY A 71 -15.96 9.10 4.87
CA GLY A 71 -14.92 10.07 4.54
C GLY A 71 -14.31 9.94 3.15
N ALA A 72 -14.47 8.81 2.44
CA ALA A 72 -13.79 8.56 1.15
C ALA A 72 -14.51 9.15 -0.08
N ARG A 73 -15.77 9.58 0.08
CA ARG A 73 -16.66 9.94 -1.04
C ARG A 73 -16.07 10.97 -2.00
N SER A 74 -15.50 12.07 -1.49
CA SER A 74 -14.92 13.13 -2.34
C SER A 74 -13.75 12.60 -3.16
N VAL A 75 -12.82 11.89 -2.52
CA VAL A 75 -11.62 11.34 -3.17
C VAL A 75 -11.99 10.31 -4.24
N VAL A 76 -13.01 9.47 -4.00
CA VAL A 76 -13.53 8.52 -5.00
C VAL A 76 -14.09 9.25 -6.24
N GLN A 77 -14.86 10.32 -6.02
CA GLN A 77 -15.46 11.10 -7.12
C GLN A 77 -14.38 11.83 -7.92
N GLU A 78 -13.42 12.48 -7.26
CA GLU A 78 -12.30 13.16 -7.92
C GLU A 78 -11.46 12.18 -8.76
N HIS A 79 -11.11 11.01 -8.19
CA HIS A 79 -10.42 9.94 -8.93
C HIS A 79 -11.20 9.51 -10.19
N GLU A 80 -12.52 9.32 -10.09
CA GLU A 80 -13.37 8.96 -11.22
C GLU A 80 -13.37 10.06 -12.30
N GLU A 81 -13.58 11.31 -11.91
CA GLU A 81 -13.63 12.45 -12.82
C GLU A 81 -12.32 12.62 -13.59
N TYR A 82 -11.17 12.54 -12.90
CA TYR A 82 -9.86 12.56 -13.54
C TYR A 82 -9.63 11.35 -14.44
N GLY A 83 -10.10 10.16 -14.05
CA GLY A 83 -10.03 8.96 -14.88
C GLY A 83 -10.83 9.08 -16.19
N ILE A 84 -12.07 9.56 -16.11
CA ILE A 84 -12.93 9.84 -17.28
C ILE A 84 -12.30 10.90 -18.18
N THR A 85 -11.79 11.98 -17.58
CA THR A 85 -11.14 13.08 -18.30
C THR A 85 -9.89 12.59 -19.04
N THR A 86 -9.04 11.81 -18.36
CA THR A 86 -7.85 11.18 -18.95
C THR A 86 -8.23 10.33 -20.16
N ARG A 87 -9.21 9.43 -20.02
CA ARG A 87 -9.70 8.59 -21.13
C ARG A 87 -10.14 9.43 -22.33
N ASN A 88 -10.91 10.50 -22.09
CA ASN A 88 -11.42 11.36 -23.16
C ASN A 88 -10.30 12.12 -23.89
N ILE A 89 -9.31 12.65 -23.14
CA ILE A 89 -8.13 13.30 -23.73
C ILE A 89 -7.36 12.31 -24.61
N PHE A 90 -7.11 11.09 -24.11
CA PHE A 90 -6.35 10.12 -24.88
C PHE A 90 -7.12 9.51 -26.05
N PHE A 91 -8.47 9.51 -26.04
CA PHE A 91 -9.24 9.28 -27.26
C PHE A 91 -8.97 10.35 -28.33
N ALA A 92 -8.89 11.62 -27.96
CA ALA A 92 -8.53 12.68 -28.91
C ALA A 92 -7.09 12.49 -29.44
N VAL A 93 -6.14 12.13 -28.57
CA VAL A 93 -4.76 11.78 -28.96
C VAL A 93 -4.75 10.59 -29.92
N ALA A 94 -5.46 9.51 -29.63
CA ALA A 94 -5.57 8.33 -30.48
C ALA A 94 -6.13 8.66 -31.87
N VAL A 95 -7.14 9.52 -31.96
CA VAL A 95 -7.68 10.00 -33.25
C VAL A 95 -6.61 10.79 -34.02
N LEU A 96 -5.87 11.68 -33.36
CA LEU A 96 -4.77 12.42 -34.00
C LEU A 96 -3.67 11.48 -34.51
N GLU A 97 -3.35 10.42 -33.77
CA GLU A 97 -2.39 9.40 -34.19
C GLU A 97 -2.84 8.66 -35.45
N ILE A 98 -4.10 8.23 -35.50
CA ILE A 98 -4.67 7.54 -36.67
C ILE A 98 -4.67 8.47 -37.89
N ILE A 99 -5.08 9.73 -37.71
CA ILE A 99 -5.04 10.74 -38.78
C ILE A 99 -3.60 10.94 -39.27
N ALA A 100 -2.64 11.09 -38.37
CA ALA A 100 -1.25 11.33 -38.72
C ALA A 100 -0.61 10.14 -39.46
N LEU A 101 -0.96 8.91 -39.10
CA LEU A 101 -0.53 7.69 -39.81
C LEU A 101 -1.14 7.63 -41.22
N GLY A 102 -2.45 7.90 -41.35
CA GLY A 102 -3.13 7.91 -42.65
C GLY A 102 -2.61 8.99 -43.60
N LEU A 103 -2.38 10.22 -43.09
CA LEU A 103 -1.80 11.32 -43.87
C LEU A 103 -0.33 11.07 -44.23
N GLY A 104 0.41 10.37 -43.36
CA GLY A 104 1.82 10.01 -43.60
C GLY A 104 2.03 9.02 -44.75
N ALA A 105 0.99 8.28 -45.15
CA ALA A 105 1.03 7.37 -46.29
C ALA A 105 0.95 8.09 -47.66
N SER A 106 0.59 9.38 -47.68
CA SER A 106 0.51 10.20 -48.89
C SER A 106 1.64 11.23 -48.96
N ALA A 107 2.42 11.22 -50.04
CA ALA A 107 3.58 12.09 -50.24
C ALA A 107 3.24 13.60 -50.15
N GLY A 108 2.02 14.00 -50.55
CA GLY A 108 1.56 15.39 -50.51
C GLY A 108 1.05 15.89 -49.16
N ALA A 109 0.79 15.00 -48.20
CA ALA A 109 0.18 15.33 -46.91
C ALA A 109 1.15 15.27 -45.72
N SER A 110 2.44 15.06 -45.97
CA SER A 110 3.49 14.90 -44.96
C SER A 110 3.60 16.07 -43.97
N LYS A 111 3.36 17.31 -44.44
CA LYS A 111 3.33 18.51 -43.58
C LYS A 111 2.17 18.49 -42.58
N HIS A 112 1.00 17.99 -42.98
CA HIS A 112 -0.19 17.90 -42.14
C HIS A 112 -0.04 16.78 -41.11
N ALA A 113 0.57 15.66 -41.50
CA ALA A 113 0.92 14.59 -40.57
C ALA A 113 1.86 15.07 -39.44
N LYS A 114 2.86 15.91 -39.77
CA LYS A 114 3.75 16.50 -38.76
C LYS A 114 3.00 17.34 -37.72
N TRP A 115 2.09 18.20 -38.15
CA TRP A 115 1.28 19.02 -37.25
C TRP A 115 0.34 18.18 -36.38
N ALA A 116 -0.24 17.10 -36.93
CA ALA A 116 -1.03 16.15 -36.14
C ALA A 116 -0.19 15.46 -35.05
N TYR A 117 1.06 15.08 -35.33
CA TYR A 117 1.96 14.55 -34.30
C TYR A 117 2.35 15.59 -33.24
N VAL A 118 2.52 16.86 -33.62
CA VAL A 118 2.77 17.95 -32.66
C VAL A 118 1.55 18.15 -31.75
N ALA A 119 0.35 18.19 -32.32
CA ALA A 119 -0.89 18.29 -31.55
C ALA A 119 -1.06 17.10 -30.61
N SER A 120 -0.81 15.88 -31.09
CA SER A 120 -0.78 14.66 -30.28
C SER A 120 0.20 14.77 -29.10
N ALA A 121 1.42 15.29 -29.34
CA ALA A 121 2.42 15.49 -28.29
C ALA A 121 1.94 16.48 -27.21
N VAL A 122 1.42 17.63 -27.62
CA VAL A 122 0.98 18.69 -26.68
C VAL A 122 -0.22 18.22 -25.86
N ILE A 123 -1.23 17.65 -26.53
CA ILE A 123 -2.44 17.14 -25.85
C ILE A 123 -2.09 15.94 -24.99
N GLY A 124 -1.18 15.06 -25.44
CA GLY A 124 -0.70 13.92 -24.66
C GLY A 124 0.08 14.34 -23.40
N LEU A 125 0.87 15.41 -23.46
CA LEU A 125 1.54 15.97 -22.27
C LEU A 125 0.53 16.50 -21.25
N TYR A 126 -0.49 17.24 -21.71
CA TYR A 126 -1.59 17.66 -20.84
C TYR A 126 -2.39 16.46 -20.30
N GLY A 127 -2.69 15.47 -21.13
CA GLY A 127 -3.32 14.22 -20.70
C GLY A 127 -2.49 13.47 -19.66
N SER A 128 -1.16 13.55 -19.74
CA SER A 128 -0.24 12.95 -18.77
C SER A 128 -0.31 13.61 -17.39
N SER A 129 -0.53 14.93 -17.31
CA SER A 129 -0.76 15.59 -16.01
C SER A 129 -2.11 15.24 -15.42
N VAL A 130 -3.17 15.15 -16.24
CA VAL A 130 -4.50 14.71 -15.77
C VAL A 130 -4.46 13.24 -15.31
N LEU A 131 -3.70 12.39 -16.02
CA LEU A 131 -3.45 11.00 -15.63
C LEU A 131 -2.71 10.90 -14.30
N TYR A 132 -1.77 11.82 -14.03
CA TYR A 132 -1.09 11.91 -12.74
C TYR A 132 -2.08 12.21 -11.62
N GLU A 133 -2.98 13.18 -11.79
CA GLU A 133 -4.02 13.49 -10.80
C GLU A 133 -4.93 12.28 -10.55
N ALA A 134 -5.34 11.56 -11.61
CA ALA A 134 -6.11 10.32 -11.45
C ALA A 134 -5.32 9.28 -10.62
N ALA A 135 -4.02 9.15 -10.84
CA ALA A 135 -3.17 8.22 -10.10
C ALA A 135 -2.96 8.64 -8.63
N GLU A 136 -2.81 9.94 -8.36
CA GLU A 136 -2.63 10.49 -7.00
C GLU A 136 -3.87 10.24 -6.14
N HIS A 137 -5.06 10.65 -6.60
CA HIS A 137 -6.32 10.42 -5.86
C HIS A 137 -6.63 8.92 -5.74
N GLY A 138 -6.22 8.11 -6.73
CA GLY A 138 -6.29 6.66 -6.63
C GLY A 138 -5.37 6.09 -5.56
N GLY A 139 -4.19 6.69 -5.38
CA GLY A 139 -3.25 6.42 -4.29
C GLY A 139 -3.82 6.79 -2.93
N GLU A 140 -4.35 8.00 -2.76
CA GLU A 140 -5.00 8.46 -1.54
C GLU A 140 -6.12 7.50 -1.10
N LEU A 141 -6.97 7.10 -2.05
CA LEU A 141 -8.04 6.14 -1.80
C LEU A 141 -7.50 4.81 -1.24
N VAL A 142 -6.38 4.30 -1.75
CA VAL A 142 -5.76 3.04 -1.29
C VAL A 142 -5.05 3.21 0.05
N TYR A 143 -4.29 4.29 0.23
CA TYR A 143 -3.41 4.48 1.39
C TYR A 143 -4.09 5.08 2.61
N GLU A 144 -5.07 5.96 2.43
CA GLU A 144 -5.73 6.67 3.54
C GLU A 144 -7.07 6.06 3.91
N TYR A 145 -7.85 5.61 2.92
CA TYR A 145 -9.23 5.15 3.13
C TYR A 145 -9.40 3.65 2.99
N ALA A 146 -8.34 2.95 2.58
CA ALA A 146 -8.39 1.54 2.20
C ALA A 146 -9.57 1.28 1.25
N GLY A 147 -9.52 1.83 0.03
CA GLY A 147 -10.61 1.74 -0.94
C GLY A 147 -10.83 0.38 -1.62
N GLY A 148 -10.14 -0.70 -1.20
CA GLY A 148 -10.27 -2.05 -1.79
C GLY A 148 -10.20 -3.31 -0.90
N PRO A 149 -10.25 -3.25 0.45
CA PRO A 149 -10.16 -4.41 1.32
C PRO A 149 -11.36 -5.34 1.11
N GLY A 150 -11.11 -6.64 1.06
CA GLY A 150 -12.17 -7.65 0.94
C GLY A 150 -12.85 -7.74 -0.44
N LEU A 151 -12.69 -6.76 -1.34
CA LEU A 151 -13.36 -6.76 -2.64
C LEU A 151 -12.70 -7.68 -3.68
N ARG A 152 -11.43 -8.04 -3.49
CA ARG A 152 -10.67 -8.83 -4.47
C ARG A 152 -11.07 -10.30 -4.51
N THR A 153 -11.18 -10.94 -3.35
CA THR A 153 -11.51 -12.38 -3.26
C THR A 153 -12.90 -12.65 -2.70
N GLY A 154 -13.52 -11.66 -2.06
CA GLY A 154 -14.78 -11.81 -1.32
C GLY A 154 -14.63 -12.61 -0.02
N LYS A 155 -13.41 -13.02 0.36
CA LYS A 155 -13.18 -13.79 1.58
C LYS A 155 -13.14 -12.90 2.82
N PRO A 156 -13.78 -13.30 3.93
CA PRO A 156 -13.74 -12.56 5.19
C PRO A 156 -12.32 -12.26 5.69
N GLU A 157 -11.39 -13.19 5.48
CA GLU A 157 -10.00 -13.04 5.94
C GLU A 157 -9.29 -11.80 5.34
N ASP A 158 -9.69 -11.34 4.15
CA ASP A 158 -9.11 -10.13 3.54
C ASP A 158 -9.52 -8.86 4.32
N VAL A 159 -10.73 -8.84 4.88
CA VAL A 159 -11.21 -7.74 5.74
C VAL A 159 -10.55 -7.81 7.11
N GLU A 160 -10.38 -9.02 7.67
CA GLU A 160 -9.69 -9.21 8.95
C GLU A 160 -8.23 -8.75 8.90
N ARG A 161 -7.52 -9.02 7.80
CA ARG A 161 -6.14 -8.53 7.60
C ARG A 161 -6.08 -7.00 7.58
N LEU A 162 -7.02 -6.33 6.93
CA LEU A 162 -7.06 -4.87 6.95
C LEU A 162 -7.34 -4.36 8.37
N LEU A 163 -8.34 -4.93 9.06
CA LEU A 163 -8.68 -4.53 10.42
C LEU A 163 -7.46 -4.64 11.33
N LEU A 164 -6.70 -5.74 11.25
CA LEU A 164 -5.46 -5.93 12.01
C LEU A 164 -4.44 -4.83 11.70
N ALA A 165 -4.23 -4.51 10.42
CA ALA A 165 -3.30 -3.44 10.02
C ALA A 165 -3.73 -2.07 10.58
N GLY A 166 -5.02 -1.74 10.49
CA GLY A 166 -5.58 -0.49 11.03
C GLY A 166 -5.40 -0.39 12.55
N LEU A 167 -5.77 -1.44 13.30
CA LEU A 167 -5.57 -1.49 14.75
C LEU A 167 -4.09 -1.34 15.13
N TYR A 168 -3.20 -2.02 14.40
CA TYR A 168 -1.76 -1.93 14.61
C TYR A 168 -1.26 -0.50 14.40
N HIS A 169 -1.48 0.09 13.23
CA HIS A 169 -0.95 1.41 12.89
C HIS A 169 -1.53 2.50 13.80
N GLN A 170 -2.83 2.45 14.11
CA GLN A 170 -3.46 3.39 15.02
C GLN A 170 -2.88 3.26 16.44
N SER A 171 -2.68 2.03 16.94
CA SER A 171 -2.08 1.82 18.27
C SER A 171 -0.66 2.40 18.37
N MET A 172 0.13 2.30 17.30
CA MET A 172 1.48 2.87 17.26
C MET A 172 1.44 4.41 17.17
N ALA A 173 0.49 4.97 16.42
CA ALA A 173 0.27 6.41 16.33
C ALA A 173 -0.16 6.99 17.69
N ASP A 174 -1.10 6.34 18.39
CA ASP A 174 -1.56 6.75 19.71
C ASP A 174 -0.44 6.68 20.74
N ARG A 175 0.38 5.62 20.72
CA ARG A 175 1.57 5.52 21.58
C ARG A 175 2.56 6.66 21.30
N LYS A 176 2.84 6.97 20.03
CA LYS A 176 3.72 8.10 19.64
C LYS A 176 3.15 9.45 20.10
N ALA A 177 1.83 9.59 20.07
CA ALA A 177 1.11 10.76 20.56
C ALA A 177 0.92 10.77 22.09
N LYS A 178 1.52 9.82 22.83
CA LYS A 178 1.42 9.64 24.29
C LYS A 178 -0.01 9.33 24.79
N LYS A 179 -0.89 8.85 23.92
CA LYS A 179 -2.25 8.36 24.25
C LYS A 179 -2.19 6.88 24.63
N HIS A 180 -1.53 6.58 25.74
CA HIS A 180 -1.23 5.20 26.15
C HIS A 180 -2.48 4.34 26.35
N GLU A 181 -3.55 4.89 26.95
CA GLU A 181 -4.78 4.11 27.18
C GLU A 181 -5.48 3.69 25.88
N ASP A 182 -5.49 4.55 24.87
CA ASP A 182 -6.08 4.27 23.56
C ASP A 182 -5.25 3.22 22.81
N ALA A 183 -3.92 3.35 22.83
CA ALA A 183 -3.01 2.36 22.26
C ALA A 183 -3.23 0.97 22.89
N ALA A 184 -3.33 0.90 24.21
CA ALA A 184 -3.56 -0.35 24.93
C ALA A 184 -4.92 -0.99 24.59
N ARG A 185 -5.97 -0.17 24.42
CA ARG A 185 -7.31 -0.66 24.04
C ARG A 185 -7.29 -1.35 22.68
N LEU A 186 -6.59 -0.77 21.71
CA LEU A 186 -6.47 -1.33 20.36
C LEU A 186 -5.64 -2.61 20.36
N ILE A 187 -4.58 -2.69 21.16
CA ILE A 187 -3.76 -3.90 21.30
C ILE A 187 -4.53 -5.04 21.95
N GLU A 188 -5.36 -4.76 22.96
CA GLU A 188 -6.23 -5.76 23.58
C GLU A 188 -7.27 -6.28 22.57
N GLU A 189 -7.84 -5.40 21.75
CA GLU A 189 -8.77 -5.78 20.69
C GLU A 189 -8.10 -6.69 19.63
N MET A 190 -6.85 -6.40 19.24
CA MET A 190 -6.07 -7.29 18.38
C MET A 190 -5.88 -8.67 19.03
N ALA A 191 -5.46 -8.73 20.29
CA ALA A 191 -5.22 -9.99 20.99
C ALA A 191 -6.49 -10.82 21.15
N ARG A 192 -7.63 -10.16 21.36
CA ARG A 192 -8.95 -10.82 21.46
C ARG A 192 -9.39 -11.44 20.13
N ARG A 193 -9.15 -10.76 19.00
CA ARG A 193 -9.55 -11.24 17.67
C ARG A 193 -8.58 -12.26 17.07
N PHE A 194 -7.30 -12.14 17.38
CA PHE A 194 -6.23 -12.95 16.79
C PHE A 194 -5.43 -13.70 17.87
N PRO A 195 -6.07 -14.54 18.71
CA PRO A 195 -5.43 -15.15 19.87
C PRO A 195 -4.31 -16.14 19.52
N ALA A 196 -4.30 -16.66 18.29
CA ALA A 196 -3.28 -17.60 17.82
C ALA A 196 -2.01 -16.89 17.28
N ASP A 197 -2.02 -15.57 17.11
CA ASP A 197 -0.87 -14.84 16.59
C ASP A 197 0.12 -14.50 17.71
N THR A 198 1.27 -15.18 17.70
CA THR A 198 2.35 -14.97 18.68
C THR A 198 2.88 -13.54 18.70
N THR A 199 2.89 -12.84 17.56
CA THR A 199 3.34 -11.44 17.49
C THR A 199 2.40 -10.56 18.30
N ILE A 200 1.10 -10.73 18.10
CA ILE A 200 0.07 -9.96 18.79
C ILE A 200 0.06 -10.30 20.29
N ALA A 201 0.21 -11.58 20.65
CA ALA A 201 0.30 -11.99 22.04
C ALA A 201 1.48 -11.30 22.76
N LEU A 202 2.65 -11.23 22.13
CA LEU A 202 3.80 -10.51 22.70
C LEU A 202 3.64 -8.98 22.68
N MET A 203 2.92 -8.42 21.69
CA MET A 203 2.56 -6.99 21.71
C MET A 203 1.64 -6.64 22.89
N ARG A 204 0.72 -7.54 23.26
CA ARG A 204 -0.13 -7.35 24.44
C ARG A 204 0.69 -7.30 25.73
N VAL A 205 1.67 -8.19 25.89
CA VAL A 205 2.61 -8.17 27.03
C VAL A 205 3.33 -6.82 27.09
N GLU A 206 3.86 -6.37 25.96
CA GLU A 206 4.57 -5.08 25.86
C GLU A 206 3.64 -3.90 26.19
N SER A 207 2.38 -3.94 25.76
CA SER A 207 1.40 -2.89 26.06
C SER A 207 1.00 -2.87 27.54
N LEU A 208 0.86 -4.04 28.18
CA LEU A 208 0.62 -4.12 29.62
C LEU A 208 1.74 -3.43 30.40
N LEU A 209 2.98 -3.62 29.98
CA LEU A 209 4.15 -2.99 30.59
C LEU A 209 4.23 -1.48 30.30
N LEU A 210 4.17 -1.08 29.03
CA LEU A 210 4.50 0.28 28.60
C LEU A 210 3.30 1.24 28.66
N ASP A 211 2.11 0.75 28.31
CA ASP A 211 0.93 1.61 28.15
C ASP A 211 0.00 1.53 29.37
N LYS A 212 -0.25 0.33 29.91
CA LYS A 212 -1.07 0.14 31.11
C LYS A 212 -0.30 0.25 32.42
N GLN A 213 1.04 0.13 32.36
CA GLN A 213 1.90 0.07 33.55
C GLN A 213 1.49 -1.06 34.53
N ASP A 214 0.91 -2.13 33.99
CA ASP A 214 0.51 -3.34 34.72
C ASP A 214 1.58 -4.43 34.54
N ALA A 215 2.66 -4.30 35.33
CA ALA A 215 3.76 -5.25 35.27
C ALA A 215 3.36 -6.67 35.74
N ALA A 216 2.42 -6.78 36.69
CA ALA A 216 1.92 -8.08 37.15
C ALA A 216 1.13 -8.79 36.04
N GLY A 217 0.24 -8.06 35.36
CA GLY A 217 -0.47 -8.55 34.19
C GLY A 217 0.49 -8.93 33.05
N ALA A 218 1.54 -8.14 32.81
CA ALA A 218 2.55 -8.43 31.80
C ALA A 218 3.28 -9.77 32.08
N VAL A 219 3.66 -10.04 33.34
CA VAL A 219 4.25 -11.33 33.73
C VAL A 219 3.29 -12.49 33.44
N ALA A 220 2.01 -12.36 33.84
CA ALA A 220 1.00 -13.38 33.62
C ALA A 220 0.78 -13.66 32.12
N ALA A 221 0.63 -12.61 31.32
CA ALA A 221 0.43 -12.70 29.88
C ALA A 221 1.67 -13.29 29.17
N ALA A 222 2.88 -12.90 29.58
CA ALA A 222 4.12 -13.42 29.01
C ALA A 222 4.24 -14.93 29.24
N ARG A 223 3.96 -15.40 30.46
CA ARG A 223 3.98 -16.83 30.79
C ARG A 223 2.96 -17.63 29.98
N ALA A 224 1.76 -17.10 29.80
CA ALA A 224 0.69 -17.72 29.00
C ALA A 224 0.98 -17.75 27.50
N THR A 225 1.83 -16.85 26.98
CA THR A 225 2.15 -16.78 25.55
C THR A 225 3.03 -17.95 25.12
N ALA A 226 2.51 -18.82 24.24
CA ALA A 226 3.29 -19.87 23.61
C ALA A 226 4.22 -19.27 22.53
N VAL A 227 5.50 -19.65 22.58
CA VAL A 227 6.51 -19.28 21.57
C VAL A 227 7.29 -20.52 21.15
N ASP A 228 7.82 -20.52 19.93
CA ASP A 228 8.81 -21.51 19.53
C ASP A 228 10.15 -21.20 20.23
N ASP A 229 10.47 -21.98 21.27
CA ASP A 229 11.69 -21.82 22.06
C ASP A 229 12.97 -22.11 21.27
N LYS A 230 12.88 -22.78 20.11
CA LYS A 230 14.02 -22.97 19.21
C LYS A 230 14.29 -21.74 18.34
N SER A 231 13.33 -20.84 18.22
CA SER A 231 13.48 -19.59 17.48
C SER A 231 14.18 -18.54 18.35
N PRO A 232 15.41 -18.13 18.01
CA PRO A 232 16.12 -17.11 18.79
C PRO A 232 15.31 -15.81 18.89
N ARG A 233 14.58 -15.47 17.82
CA ARG A 233 13.71 -14.28 17.75
C ARG A 233 12.61 -14.32 18.81
N TRP A 234 11.87 -15.43 18.90
CA TRP A 234 10.70 -15.51 19.78
C TRP A 234 11.09 -15.74 21.23
N ALA A 235 12.01 -16.67 21.48
CA ALA A 235 12.53 -16.92 22.82
C ALA A 235 13.13 -15.66 23.45
N SER A 236 13.97 -14.93 22.70
CA SER A 236 14.59 -13.68 23.19
C SER A 236 13.56 -12.58 23.44
N ARG A 237 12.53 -12.45 22.58
CA ARG A 237 11.49 -11.42 22.78
C ARG A 237 10.66 -11.69 24.03
N LYS A 238 10.18 -12.93 24.21
CA LYS A 238 9.40 -13.31 25.40
C LYS A 238 10.21 -13.14 26.69
N ALA A 239 11.43 -13.68 26.73
CA ALA A 239 12.29 -13.57 27.91
C ALA A 239 12.68 -12.12 28.21
N GLY A 240 12.94 -11.33 27.17
CA GLY A 240 13.17 -9.89 27.29
C GLY A 240 12.01 -9.17 27.98
N LEU A 241 10.78 -9.34 27.49
CA LEU A 241 9.60 -8.71 28.07
C LEU A 241 9.31 -9.20 29.49
N LEU A 242 9.50 -10.50 29.75
CA LEU A 242 9.30 -11.07 31.08
C LEU A 242 10.30 -10.49 32.10
N ALA A 243 11.57 -10.31 31.70
CA ALA A 243 12.56 -9.63 32.53
C ALA A 243 12.19 -8.17 32.82
N ASP A 244 11.77 -7.40 31.81
CA ASP A 244 11.38 -6.01 32.02
C ASP A 244 10.20 -5.89 33.00
N ALA A 245 9.22 -6.79 32.88
CA ALA A 245 8.09 -6.85 33.80
C ALA A 245 8.52 -7.17 35.24
N PHE A 246 9.48 -8.09 35.43
CA PHE A 246 10.03 -8.36 36.76
C PHE A 246 10.84 -7.20 37.33
N VAL A 247 11.63 -6.51 36.50
CA VAL A 247 12.34 -5.30 36.93
C VAL A 247 11.35 -4.21 37.35
N ALA A 248 10.27 -4.01 36.59
CA ALA A 248 9.21 -3.06 36.95
C ALA A 248 8.48 -3.40 38.26
N LEU A 249 8.46 -4.69 38.67
CA LEU A 249 7.96 -5.16 39.95
C LEU A 249 8.99 -5.08 41.09
N GLY A 250 10.22 -4.63 40.83
CA GLY A 250 11.31 -4.66 41.81
C GLY A 250 11.82 -6.07 42.12
N GLN A 251 11.76 -7.01 41.16
CA GLN A 251 12.16 -8.40 41.31
C GLN A 251 13.36 -8.77 40.41
N PRO A 252 14.56 -8.19 40.63
CA PRO A 252 15.72 -8.37 39.75
C PRO A 252 16.18 -9.83 39.65
N ASP A 253 16.15 -10.60 40.74
CA ASP A 253 16.54 -12.02 40.71
C ASP A 253 15.61 -12.85 39.81
N SER A 254 14.31 -12.55 39.81
CA SER A 254 13.35 -13.19 38.90
C SER A 254 13.57 -12.78 37.45
N ALA A 255 13.96 -11.52 37.21
CA ALA A 255 14.31 -11.05 35.87
C ALA A 255 15.55 -11.77 35.32
N ARG A 256 16.61 -11.95 36.13
CA ARG A 256 17.80 -12.71 35.74
C ARG A 256 17.47 -14.17 35.47
N ALA A 257 16.69 -14.81 36.35
CA ALA A 257 16.24 -16.19 36.18
C ALA A 257 15.44 -16.42 34.89
N ALA A 258 14.65 -15.44 34.45
CA ALA A 258 13.90 -15.51 33.20
C ALA A 258 14.78 -15.38 31.94
N LEU A 259 15.86 -14.58 31.99
CA LEU A 259 16.74 -14.33 30.85
C LEU A 259 17.84 -15.39 30.68
N GLN A 260 18.37 -15.90 31.78
CA GLN A 260 19.60 -16.71 31.78
C GLN A 260 19.54 -17.97 30.89
N PRO A 261 18.44 -18.78 30.88
CA PRO A 261 18.35 -19.94 30.00
C PRO A 261 18.41 -19.56 28.51
N VAL A 262 17.80 -18.43 28.14
CA VAL A 262 17.75 -17.96 26.74
C VAL A 262 19.10 -17.39 26.30
N VAL A 263 19.82 -16.69 27.20
CA VAL A 263 21.20 -16.26 26.93
C VAL A 263 22.13 -17.46 26.73
N GLN A 264 21.97 -18.52 27.51
CA GLN A 264 22.75 -19.76 27.35
C GLN A 264 22.42 -20.51 26.06
N ALA A 265 21.15 -20.54 25.66
CA ALA A 265 20.71 -21.16 24.41
C ALA A 265 21.16 -20.38 23.17
N PHE A 266 21.30 -19.05 23.27
CA PHE A 266 21.66 -18.15 22.17
C PHE A 266 22.83 -17.21 22.54
N PRO A 267 24.04 -17.74 22.78
CA PRO A 267 25.19 -16.96 23.26
C PRO A 267 25.64 -15.85 22.29
N GLN A 268 25.30 -15.98 21.00
CA GLN A 268 25.54 -14.98 19.96
C GLN A 268 24.67 -13.72 20.08
N ASN A 269 23.61 -13.75 20.90
CA ASN A 269 22.73 -12.60 21.09
C ASN A 269 23.31 -11.61 22.12
N THR A 270 24.20 -10.74 21.67
CA THR A 270 24.91 -9.76 22.51
C THR A 270 23.97 -8.80 23.23
N ARG A 271 22.82 -8.44 22.63
CA ARG A 271 21.81 -7.57 23.24
C ARG A 271 21.18 -8.21 24.47
N LEU A 272 20.86 -9.50 24.40
CA LEU A 272 20.23 -10.21 25.52
C LEU A 272 21.23 -10.39 26.67
N LYS A 273 22.49 -10.66 26.35
CA LYS A 273 23.58 -10.72 27.34
C LYS A 273 23.77 -9.37 28.05
N ALA A 274 23.90 -8.28 27.29
CA ALA A 274 24.03 -6.94 27.86
C ALA A 274 22.84 -6.58 28.77
N LYS A 275 21.63 -7.00 28.40
CA LYS A 275 20.44 -6.83 29.23
C LYS A 275 20.53 -7.60 30.55
N LEU A 276 20.91 -8.87 30.51
CA LEU A 276 21.11 -9.67 31.72
C LEU A 276 22.13 -9.03 32.67
N ASP A 277 23.24 -8.53 32.12
CA ASP A 277 24.33 -7.91 32.88
C ASP A 277 23.92 -6.56 33.51
N SER A 278 22.90 -5.88 32.97
CA SER A 278 22.39 -4.59 33.47
C SER A 278 21.42 -4.70 34.65
N ILE A 279 20.98 -5.91 35.01
CA ILE A 279 20.00 -6.12 36.08
C ILE A 279 20.75 -6.27 37.41
N HIS A 280 20.76 -5.19 38.20
CA HIS A 280 21.33 -5.14 39.55
C HIS A 280 20.33 -5.52 40.62
#